data_AF-J3ESR2-F1
#
_entry.id   AF-J3ESR2-F1
#
_cell.length_a   1.000
_cell.length_b   1.000
_cell.length_c   1.000
_cell.angle_alpha   90.00
_cell.angle_beta   90.00
_cell.angle_gamma   90.00
#
_symmetry.space_group_name_H-M   'P 1'
#
loop_
_entity.id
_entity.type
_entity.pdbx_description
1 polymer ?
#
loop_
_entity_poly.entity_id
_entity_poly.type
_entity_poly.pdbx_seq_one_letter_code
_entity_poly.pdbx_strand_id
1 'polypeptide(L)'
;MTIPMWMLLGFATWTLLLLMATVGVYRWVGILFSNVPIASFRSDQLEGEDWYRRGTRAHANCVENLPVFGVIVLVISALGVDGPAVNYLSICVLIARVCQSLVHVSHVQTDTFVAVRFTFFCVQLVCFLALIVIAACYGA
;
A
#
# COMPACT_ATOMS: atom_id res chain seq x y z
N MET A 1 -21.26 6.35 -1.18
CA MET A 1 -19.78 6.47 -1.23
C MET A 1 -19.36 6.44 -2.68
N THR A 2 -18.50 7.38 -3.10
CA THR A 2 -18.01 7.45 -4.48
C THR A 2 -16.98 6.33 -4.73
N ILE A 3 -16.71 6.00 -6.01
CA ILE A 3 -15.72 4.96 -6.37
C ILE A 3 -14.34 5.25 -5.75
N PRO A 4 -13.82 6.50 -5.71
CA PRO A 4 -12.54 6.81 -5.06
C PRO A 4 -12.51 6.45 -3.58
N MET A 5 -13.62 6.65 -2.85
CA MET A 5 -13.73 6.26 -1.45
C MET A 5 -13.65 4.73 -1.26
N TRP A 6 -14.29 3.96 -2.15
CA TRP A 6 -14.17 2.50 -2.14
C TRP A 6 -12.75 2.04 -2.44
N MET A 7 -12.05 2.71 -3.36
CA MET A 7 -10.66 2.40 -3.67
C MET A 7 -9.73 2.73 -2.49
N LEU A 8 -9.98 3.83 -1.77
CA LEU A 8 -9.26 4.18 -0.55
C LEU A 8 -9.48 3.14 0.54
N LEU A 9 -10.73 2.73 0.76
CA LEU A 9 -11.05 1.66 1.71
C LEU A 9 -10.38 0.34 1.31
N GLY A 10 -10.37 0.00 0.03
CA GLY A 10 -9.66 -1.16 -0.51
C GLY A 10 -8.16 -1.09 -0.26
N PHE A 11 -7.53 0.08 -0.44
CA PHE A 11 -6.10 0.29 -0.16
C PHE A 11 -5.81 0.11 1.33
N ALA A 12 -6.61 0.72 2.21
CA ALA A 12 -6.48 0.56 3.66
C ALA A 12 -6.63 -0.91 4.08
N THR A 13 -7.64 -1.60 3.53
CA THR A 13 -7.87 -3.04 3.74
C THR A 13 -6.66 -3.86 3.30
N TRP A 14 -6.12 -3.58 2.11
CA TRP A 14 -4.93 -4.27 1.61
C TRP A 14 -3.70 -4.04 2.50
N THR A 15 -3.53 -2.83 3.02
CA THR A 15 -2.45 -2.48 3.95
C THR A 15 -2.53 -3.29 5.24
N LEU A 16 -3.74 -3.45 5.79
CA LEU A 16 -4.00 -4.30 6.96
C LEU A 16 -3.80 -5.78 6.64
N LEU A 17 -4.29 -6.25 5.50
CA LEU A 17 -4.09 -7.64 5.07
C LEU A 17 -2.61 -7.98 4.93
N LEU A 18 -1.79 -7.09 4.37
CA LEU A 18 -0.35 -7.28 4.30
C LEU A 18 0.29 -7.33 5.69
N LEU A 19 -0.12 -6.45 6.62
CA LEU A 19 0.36 -6.49 8.00
C LEU A 19 0.04 -7.84 8.65
N MET A 20 -1.22 -8.27 8.55
CA MET A 20 -1.70 -9.53 9.12
C MET A 20 -1.01 -10.73 8.47
N ALA A 21 -0.87 -10.76 7.15
CA ALA A 21 -0.25 -11.87 6.43
C ALA A 21 1.26 -11.98 6.66
N THR A 22 1.96 -10.86 6.85
CA THR A 22 3.42 -10.85 7.00
C THR A 22 3.86 -10.86 8.46
N VAL A 23 3.49 -9.82 9.21
CA VAL A 23 3.89 -9.65 10.61
C VAL A 23 2.98 -10.44 11.53
N GLY A 24 1.67 -10.43 11.24
CA GLY A 24 0.67 -11.17 12.01
C GLY A 24 0.97 -12.67 12.01
N VAL A 25 1.04 -13.31 10.85
CA VAL A 25 1.32 -14.76 10.76
C VAL A 25 2.65 -15.11 11.42
N TYR A 26 3.74 -14.37 11.16
CA TYR A 26 5.05 -14.68 11.74
C TYR A 26 5.06 -14.60 13.27
N ARG A 27 4.56 -13.49 13.83
CA ARG A 27 4.58 -13.27 15.28
C ARG A 27 3.54 -14.11 15.99
N TRP A 28 2.33 -14.23 15.46
CA TRP A 28 1.27 -15.03 16.08
C TRP A 28 1.61 -16.51 16.06
N VAL A 29 2.19 -17.05 14.97
CA VAL A 29 2.64 -18.44 14.94
C VAL A 29 3.78 -18.68 15.94
N GLY A 30 4.77 -17.77 16.02
CA GLY A 30 5.88 -17.90 16.98
C GLY A 30 5.44 -17.82 18.45
N ILE A 31 4.47 -16.97 18.76
CA ILE A 31 3.93 -16.79 20.12
C ILE A 31 3.02 -17.97 20.50
N LEU A 32 2.10 -18.40 19.62
CA LEU A 32 1.15 -19.47 19.95
C LEU A 32 1.75 -20.87 19.89
N PHE A 33 2.69 -21.14 18.98
CA PHE A 33 3.20 -22.49 18.75
C PHE A 33 4.64 -22.72 19.22
N SER A 34 5.46 -21.67 19.36
CA SER A 34 6.89 -21.82 19.70
C SER A 34 7.29 -21.18 21.04
N ASN A 35 6.35 -20.71 21.86
CA ASN A 35 6.61 -20.14 23.20
C ASN A 35 7.70 -19.04 23.20
N VAL A 36 7.79 -18.28 22.11
CA VAL A 36 8.79 -17.20 21.99
C VAL A 36 8.32 -16.01 22.83
N PRO A 37 9.14 -15.51 23.78
CA PRO A 37 8.74 -14.39 24.63
C PRO A 37 8.49 -13.13 23.79
N ILE A 38 7.36 -12.46 24.02
CA ILE A 38 6.93 -11.26 23.26
C ILE A 38 8.00 -10.16 23.24
N ALA A 39 8.83 -10.08 24.29
CA ALA A 39 9.94 -9.14 24.42
C ALA A 39 11.13 -9.39 23.47
N SER A 40 11.23 -10.56 22.82
CA SER A 40 12.29 -10.84 21.86
C SER A 40 12.08 -10.13 20.52
N PHE A 41 10.85 -9.68 20.22
CA PHE A 41 10.56 -8.89 19.02
C PHE A 41 10.96 -7.43 19.22
N ARG A 42 12.26 -7.14 19.17
CA ARG A 42 12.77 -5.77 19.22
C ARG A 42 12.36 -5.00 17.96
N SER A 43 11.87 -3.77 18.14
CA SER A 43 11.58 -2.84 17.03
C SER A 43 12.84 -2.24 16.39
N ASP A 44 13.97 -2.33 17.08
CA ASP A 44 15.25 -1.67 16.78
C ASP A 44 16.20 -2.54 15.93
N GLN A 45 16.04 -3.87 15.98
CA GLN A 45 16.77 -4.80 15.12
C GLN A 45 15.78 -5.60 14.30
N LEU A 46 15.87 -5.53 12.96
CA LEU A 46 15.17 -6.45 12.07
C LEU A 46 15.80 -7.85 12.16
N GLU A 47 15.63 -8.51 13.31
CA GLU A 47 15.89 -9.93 13.47
C GLU A 47 14.67 -10.71 12.95
N GLY A 48 14.91 -11.63 12.04
CA GLY A 48 13.87 -12.44 11.40
C GLY A 48 14.28 -12.92 10.01
N GLU A 49 13.59 -13.96 9.56
CA GLU A 49 13.83 -14.59 8.25
C GLU A 49 13.66 -13.58 7.10
N ASP A 50 14.39 -13.75 5.99
CA ASP A 50 14.45 -12.74 4.93
C ASP A 50 13.07 -12.40 4.32
N TRP A 51 12.11 -13.33 4.36
CA TRP A 51 10.74 -13.07 3.92
C TRP A 51 9.97 -12.12 4.85
N TYR A 52 10.19 -12.19 6.17
CA TYR A 52 9.59 -11.30 7.16
C TYR A 52 10.11 -9.86 6.99
N ARG A 53 11.41 -9.71 6.71
CA ARG A 53 12.03 -8.41 6.40
C ARG A 53 11.48 -7.81 5.10
N ARG A 54 11.17 -8.63 4.09
CA ARG A 54 10.52 -8.18 2.84
C ARG A 54 9.07 -7.78 3.08
N GLY A 55 8.32 -8.56 3.86
CA GLY A 55 6.94 -8.26 4.22
C GLY A 55 6.79 -6.93 4.98
N THR A 56 7.65 -6.70 5.98
CA THR A 56 7.67 -5.44 6.75
C THR A 56 7.96 -4.23 5.85
N ARG A 57 8.88 -4.37 4.88
CA ARG A 57 9.18 -3.32 3.89
C ARG A 57 8.04 -3.07 2.90
N ALA A 58 7.32 -4.12 2.46
CA ALA A 58 6.11 -3.99 1.64
C ALA A 58 5.03 -3.19 2.38
N HIS A 59 4.83 -3.51 3.67
CA HIS A 59 3.86 -2.83 4.50
C HIS A 59 4.23 -1.37 4.74
N ALA A 60 5.48 -1.08 5.10
CA ALA A 60 5.96 0.31 5.28
C ALA A 60 5.70 1.15 4.02
N ASN A 61 6.00 0.60 2.83
CA ASN A 61 5.73 1.29 1.59
C ASN A 61 4.21 1.51 1.33
N CYS A 62 3.32 0.64 1.85
CA CYS A 62 1.87 0.88 1.76
C CYS A 62 1.46 2.04 2.65
N VAL A 63 1.99 2.05 3.88
CA VAL A 63 1.73 3.08 4.89
C VAL A 63 2.24 4.44 4.45
N GLU A 64 3.34 4.52 3.70
CA GLU A 64 3.84 5.79 3.15
C GLU A 64 2.90 6.39 2.09
N ASN A 65 2.27 5.55 1.25
CA ASN A 65 1.42 5.99 0.15
C ASN A 65 -0.04 6.20 0.55
N LEU A 66 -0.51 5.51 1.60
CA LEU A 66 -1.91 5.57 2.05
C LEU A 66 -2.35 6.98 2.49
N PRO A 67 -1.58 7.76 3.30
CA PRO A 67 -1.96 9.12 3.68
C PRO A 67 -2.09 10.04 2.46
N VAL A 68 -1.17 9.92 1.50
CA VAL A 68 -1.19 10.71 0.27
C VAL A 68 -2.48 10.44 -0.51
N PHE A 69 -2.80 9.17 -0.74
CA PHE A 69 -4.05 8.80 -1.43
C PHE A 69 -5.29 9.21 -0.64
N GLY A 70 -5.26 9.08 0.69
CA GLY A 70 -6.34 9.49 1.59
C GLY A 70 -6.67 10.96 1.49
N VAL A 71 -5.64 11.83 1.51
CA VAL A 71 -5.82 13.28 1.35
C VAL A 71 -6.40 13.63 -0.02
N ILE A 72 -5.89 13.02 -1.10
CA ILE A 72 -6.38 13.24 -2.46
C ILE A 72 -7.87 12.88 -2.57
N VAL A 73 -8.25 11.69 -2.11
CA VAL A 73 -9.65 11.23 -2.15
C VAL A 73 -10.55 12.09 -1.27
N LEU A 74 -10.07 12.53 -0.12
CA LEU A 74 -10.80 13.45 0.76
C LEU A 74 -11.10 14.77 0.05
N VAL A 75 -10.09 15.39 -0.58
CA VAL A 75 -10.27 16.67 -1.30
C VAL A 75 -11.22 16.50 -2.48
N ILE A 76 -11.03 15.47 -3.30
CA ILE A 76 -11.93 15.15 -4.43
C ILE A 76 -13.37 14.97 -3.97
N SER A 77 -13.56 14.27 -2.85
CA SER A 77 -14.89 14.03 -2.28
C SER A 77 -15.52 15.30 -1.71
N ALA A 78 -14.72 16.15 -1.05
CA ALA A 78 -15.17 17.42 -0.49
C ALA A 78 -15.57 18.42 -1.60
N LEU A 79 -14.86 18.42 -2.72
CA LEU A 79 -15.19 19.21 -3.91
C LEU A 79 -16.37 18.63 -4.72
N GLY A 80 -16.84 17.43 -4.39
CA GLY A 80 -17.91 16.76 -5.13
C GLY A 80 -17.52 16.39 -6.57
N VAL A 81 -16.22 16.21 -6.85
CA VAL A 81 -15.74 15.86 -8.18
C VAL A 81 -16.10 14.41 -8.48
N ASP A 82 -17.10 14.22 -9.33
CA ASP A 82 -17.48 12.92 -9.86
C ASP A 82 -17.27 12.89 -11.36
N GLY A 83 -16.47 11.94 -11.82
CA GLY A 83 -16.09 11.85 -13.22
C GLY A 83 -15.47 10.50 -13.57
N PRO A 84 -15.67 9.98 -14.79
CA PRO A 84 -15.09 8.71 -15.21
C PRO A 84 -13.57 8.67 -15.02
N ALA A 85 -12.88 9.77 -15.32
CA ALA A 85 -11.42 9.88 -15.18
C ALA A 85 -10.95 9.65 -13.73
N VAL A 86 -11.61 10.28 -12.75
CA VAL A 86 -11.30 10.15 -11.32
C VAL A 86 -11.52 8.71 -10.86
N ASN A 87 -12.57 8.07 -11.34
CA ASN A 87 -12.92 6.68 -11.02
C ASN A 87 -11.87 5.72 -11.58
N TYR A 88 -11.48 5.84 -12.85
CA TYR A 88 -10.46 5.00 -13.47
C TYR A 88 -9.08 5.19 -12.82
N LEU A 89 -8.67 6.43 -12.56
CA LEU A 89 -7.39 6.72 -11.91
C LEU A 89 -7.33 6.11 -10.49
N SER A 90 -8.41 6.20 -9.73
CA SER A 90 -8.49 5.62 -8.39
C SER A 90 -8.41 4.09 -8.41
N ILE A 91 -9.06 3.44 -9.40
CA ILE A 91 -8.97 1.99 -9.59
C ILE A 91 -7.54 1.59 -9.97
N CYS A 92 -6.91 2.32 -10.89
CA CYS A 92 -5.52 2.08 -11.32
C CYS A 92 -4.55 2.15 -10.14
N VAL A 93 -4.70 3.12 -9.22
CA VAL A 93 -3.88 3.22 -8.00
C VAL A 93 -3.94 1.93 -7.18
N LEU A 94 -5.15 1.42 -6.94
CA LEU A 94 -5.35 0.22 -6.12
C LEU A 94 -4.76 -1.02 -6.80
N ILE A 95 -5.03 -1.22 -8.10
CA ILE A 95 -4.49 -2.36 -8.85
C ILE A 95 -2.96 -2.32 -8.87
N ALA A 96 -2.37 -1.17 -9.18
CA ALA A 96 -0.93 -0.98 -9.15
C ALA A 96 -0.35 -1.30 -7.75
N ARG A 97 -1.08 -0.95 -6.69
CA ARG A 97 -0.64 -1.24 -5.30
C ARG A 97 -0.61 -2.72 -5.01
N VAL A 98 -1.68 -3.41 -5.35
CA VAL A 98 -1.80 -4.86 -5.12
C VAL A 98 -0.68 -5.58 -5.88
N CYS A 99 -0.51 -5.29 -7.17
CA CYS A 99 0.54 -5.89 -7.99
C CYS A 99 1.95 -5.60 -7.44
N GLN A 100 2.26 -4.34 -7.10
CA GLN A 100 3.55 -3.96 -6.53
C GLN A 100 3.85 -4.71 -5.22
N SER A 101 2.84 -4.83 -4.34
CA SER A 101 2.98 -5.48 -3.04
C SER A 101 3.21 -7.00 -3.21
N LEU A 102 2.45 -7.64 -4.09
CA LEU A 102 2.60 -9.07 -4.38
C LEU A 102 3.97 -9.40 -4.97
N VAL A 103 4.46 -8.59 -5.91
CA VAL A 103 5.81 -8.75 -6.47
C VAL A 103 6.89 -8.57 -5.38
N HIS A 104 6.69 -7.65 -4.44
CA HIS A 104 7.65 -7.41 -3.37
C HIS A 104 7.76 -8.57 -2.37
N VAL A 105 6.63 -9.20 -2.03
CA VAL A 105 6.60 -10.29 -1.05
C VAL A 105 7.05 -11.61 -1.67
N SER A 106 6.67 -11.88 -2.92
CA SER A 106 6.89 -13.18 -3.58
C SER A 106 8.32 -13.40 -4.08
N HIS A 107 9.04 -12.36 -4.50
CA HIS A 107 10.33 -12.52 -5.18
C HIS A 107 11.53 -12.07 -4.35
N VAL A 108 12.63 -12.82 -4.49
CA VAL A 108 13.96 -12.41 -4.04
C VAL A 108 14.38 -11.17 -4.82
N GLN A 109 15.04 -10.22 -4.16
CA GLN A 109 15.36 -8.90 -4.71
C GLN A 109 16.43 -9.01 -5.81
N THR A 110 16.02 -9.31 -7.04
CA THR A 110 16.85 -9.18 -8.25
C THR A 110 16.57 -7.83 -8.92
N ASP A 111 17.55 -7.26 -9.62
CA ASP A 111 17.43 -5.95 -10.29
C ASP A 111 16.19 -5.82 -11.19
N THR A 112 15.83 -6.89 -11.90
CA THR A 112 14.62 -6.92 -12.74
C THR A 112 13.33 -6.74 -11.93
N PHE A 113 13.24 -7.34 -10.74
CA PHE A 113 12.06 -7.21 -9.87
C PHE A 113 11.99 -5.85 -9.19
N VAL A 114 13.14 -5.22 -8.94
CA VAL A 114 13.21 -3.84 -8.47
C VAL A 114 12.68 -2.90 -9.55
N ALA A 115 13.08 -3.09 -10.81
CA ALA A 115 12.58 -2.31 -11.94
C ALA A 115 11.06 -2.45 -12.12
N VAL A 116 10.51 -3.67 -12.05
CA VAL A 116 9.06 -3.90 -12.14
C VAL A 116 8.29 -3.19 -11.02
N ARG A 117 8.78 -3.26 -9.78
CA ARG A 117 8.16 -2.53 -8.66
C ARG A 117 8.24 -1.02 -8.85
N PHE A 118 9.34 -0.52 -9.39
CA PHE A 118 9.51 0.88 -9.72
C PHE A 118 8.50 1.32 -10.78
N THR A 119 8.24 0.51 -11.81
CA THR A 119 7.20 0.79 -12.81
C THR A 119 5.82 0.93 -12.18
N PHE A 120 5.42 0.00 -11.31
CA PHE A 120 4.12 0.12 -10.62
C PHE A 120 4.05 1.34 -9.71
N PHE A 121 5.15 1.68 -9.03
CA PHE A 121 5.23 2.90 -8.23
C PHE A 121 5.11 4.17 -9.10
N CYS A 122 5.75 4.21 -10.27
CA CYS A 122 5.60 5.30 -11.22
C CYS A 122 4.15 5.45 -11.71
N VAL A 123 3.46 4.34 -11.97
CA VAL A 123 2.03 4.37 -12.33
C VAL A 123 1.20 5.01 -11.21
N GLN A 124 1.45 4.66 -9.95
CA GLN A 124 0.77 5.28 -8.81
C GLN A 124 1.04 6.78 -8.73
N LEU A 125 2.30 7.18 -8.89
CA LEU A 125 2.73 8.57 -8.82
C LEU A 125 2.05 9.41 -9.91
N VAL A 126 2.02 8.91 -11.14
CA VAL A 126 1.30 9.56 -12.25
C VAL A 126 -0.20 9.67 -11.94
N CYS A 127 -0.82 8.62 -11.40
CA CYS A 127 -2.24 8.67 -11.04
C CYS A 127 -2.51 9.69 -9.93
N PHE A 128 -1.65 9.77 -8.91
CA PHE A 128 -1.78 10.77 -7.84
C PHE A 128 -1.65 12.19 -8.38
N LEU A 129 -0.65 12.47 -9.21
CA LEU A 129 -0.49 13.77 -9.83
C LEU A 129 -1.69 14.15 -10.71
N ALA A 130 -2.20 13.21 -11.51
CA ALA A 130 -3.39 13.44 -12.33
C ALA A 130 -4.63 13.77 -11.48
N LEU A 131 -4.85 13.03 -10.39
CA LEU A 131 -5.95 13.29 -9.47
C LEU A 131 -5.81 14.66 -8.76
N ILE A 132 -4.60 15.05 -8.38
CA ILE A 132 -4.31 16.36 -7.79
C ILE A 132 -4.61 17.48 -8.79
N VAL A 133 -4.17 17.34 -10.04
CA VAL A 133 -4.45 18.33 -11.10
C VAL A 133 -5.94 18.47 -11.33
N ILE A 134 -6.68 17.34 -11.42
CA ILE A 134 -8.14 17.38 -11.55
C ILE A 134 -8.78 18.12 -10.37
N ALA A 135 -8.38 17.78 -9.14
CA ALA A 135 -8.91 18.44 -7.94
C ALA A 135 -8.61 19.95 -7.93
N ALA A 136 -7.40 20.35 -8.32
CA ALA A 136 -7.00 21.75 -8.41
C ALA A 136 -7.79 22.52 -9.48
N CYS A 137 -8.04 21.93 -10.65
CA CYS A 137 -8.83 22.55 -11.70
C CYS A 137 -10.32 22.69 -11.34
N TYR A 138 -10.87 21.82 -10.51
CA TYR A 138 -12.25 21.91 -10.04
C TYR A 138 -12.43 22.90 -8.88
N GLY A 139 -11.38 23.11 -8.06
CA GLY A 139 -11.41 24.03 -6.93
C GLY A 139 -11.05 25.48 -7.28
N ALA A 140 -10.56 25.74 -8.49
CA ALA A 140 -10.24 27.08 -9.02
C ALA A 140 -11.45 27.69 -9.74
#